data_AF-A0A0S2EP56-F1
#
_entry.id   AF-A0A0S2EP56-F1
#
_cell.length_a   1.000
_cell.length_b   1.000
_cell.length_c   1.000
_cell.angle_alpha   90.00
_cell.angle_beta   90.00
_cell.angle_gamma   90.00
#
_symmetry.space_group_name_H-M   'P 1'
#
loop_
_entity.id
_entity.type
_entity.pdbx_description
1 polymer ?
#
loop_
_entity_poly.entity_id
_entity_poly.type
_entity_poly.pdbx_seq_one_letter_code
_entity_poly.pdbx_strand_id
1 'polypeptide(L)'
;MVPIHAAIVWQDRRTAERWRALKDDRLEPMVSEKTGLLLDPYFSATKIAWILDNVEGARASAEGGRLAFGTVDTFLLWRLTGGGAI
;
A
#
# COMPACT_ATOMS: atom_id res chain seq x y z
N MET A 1 -17.51 -2.34 6.73
CA MET A 1 -16.04 -2.38 6.95
C MET A 1 -15.55 -0.97 7.22
N VAL A 2 -14.73 -0.78 8.26
CA VAL A 2 -14.20 0.52 8.70
C VAL A 2 -12.70 0.57 8.37
N PRO A 3 -12.16 1.71 7.90
CA PRO A 3 -10.73 1.84 7.67
C PRO A 3 -9.93 1.60 8.96
N ILE A 4 -8.81 0.88 8.87
CA ILE A 4 -7.91 0.62 10.01
C ILE A 4 -6.86 1.73 10.22
N HIS A 5 -6.75 2.67 9.28
CA HIS A 5 -5.82 3.79 9.31
C HIS A 5 -6.30 4.89 8.34
N ALA A 6 -5.81 6.12 8.53
CA ALA A 6 -6.01 7.20 7.57
C ALA A 6 -5.34 6.89 6.22
N ALA A 7 -5.83 7.50 5.14
CA ALA A 7 -5.19 7.37 3.83
C ALA A 7 -3.78 7.99 3.88
N ILE A 8 -2.77 7.24 3.44
CA ILE A 8 -1.42 7.76 3.26
C ILE A 8 -1.35 8.35 1.85
N VAL A 9 -1.29 9.68 1.78
CA VAL A 9 -1.32 10.43 0.51
C VAL A 9 -0.06 10.22 -0.32
N TRP A 10 -0.15 10.41 -1.64
CA TRP A 10 0.97 10.20 -2.57
C TRP A 10 2.20 11.08 -2.26
N GLN A 11 2.01 12.26 -1.66
CA GLN A 11 3.09 13.15 -1.23
C GLN A 11 3.83 12.69 0.02
N ASP A 12 3.26 11.75 0.77
CA ASP A 12 3.85 11.27 2.02
C ASP A 12 5.20 10.58 1.76
N ARG A 13 6.22 10.98 2.52
CA ARG A 13 7.60 10.49 2.39
C ARG A 13 8.02 9.56 3.53
N ARG A 14 7.10 9.13 4.41
CA ARG A 14 7.42 8.31 5.61
C ARG A 14 8.10 6.99 5.27
N THR A 15 7.94 6.49 4.05
CA THR A 15 8.50 5.21 3.60
C THR A 15 9.85 5.36 2.88
N ALA A 16 10.46 6.55 2.90
CA ALA A 16 11.73 6.82 2.25
C ALA A 16 12.90 5.96 2.77
N GLU A 17 12.91 5.57 4.05
CA GLU A 17 13.95 4.68 4.59
C GLU A 17 13.82 3.26 4.03
N ARG A 18 12.60 2.73 3.97
CA ARG A 18 12.35 1.43 3.35
C ARG A 18 12.71 1.41 1.87
N TRP A 19 12.56 2.54 1.19
CA TRP A 19 13.05 2.70 -0.18
C TRP A 19 14.57 2.56 -0.29
N ARG A 20 15.34 3.17 0.64
CA ARG A 20 16.81 3.06 0.64
C ARG A 20 17.24 1.60 0.77
N ALA A 21 16.64 0.87 1.70
CA ALA A 21 16.92 -0.56 1.88
C ALA A 21 16.64 -1.39 0.61
N LEU A 22 15.50 -1.17 -0.06
CA LEU A 22 15.17 -1.88 -1.32
C LEU A 22 16.14 -1.56 -2.46
N LYS A 23 16.71 -0.35 -2.46
CA LYS A 23 17.73 0.04 -3.43
C LYS A 23 19.06 -0.66 -3.14
N ASP A 24 19.45 -0.76 -1.88
CA ASP A 24 20.65 -1.49 -1.44
C ASP A 24 20.55 -2.98 -1.80
N ASP A 25 19.34 -3.55 -1.76
CA ASP A 25 19.03 -4.92 -2.19
C ASP A 25 19.03 -5.11 -3.72
N ARG A 26 19.33 -4.06 -4.51
CA ARG A 26 19.36 -4.06 -5.98
C ARG A 26 18.03 -4.48 -6.63
N LEU A 27 16.90 -4.20 -5.98
CA LEU A 27 15.57 -4.56 -6.50
C LEU A 27 15.01 -3.57 -7.53
N GLU A 28 15.64 -2.40 -7.68
CA GLU A 28 15.21 -1.34 -8.60
C GLU A 28 15.00 -1.82 -10.05
N PRO A 29 15.96 -2.55 -10.69
CA PRO A 29 15.78 -2.99 -12.08
C PRO A 29 14.58 -3.92 -12.24
N MET A 30 14.38 -4.85 -11.31
CA MET A 30 13.27 -5.80 -11.33
C MET A 30 11.92 -5.09 -11.19
N VAL A 31 11.82 -4.10 -10.29
CA VAL A 31 10.60 -3.32 -10.12
C VAL A 31 10.30 -2.49 -11.35
N SER A 32 11.31 -1.81 -11.91
CA SER A 32 11.14 -1.02 -13.13
C SER A 32 10.74 -1.87 -14.34
N GLU A 33 11.33 -3.06 -14.49
CA GLU A 33 10.95 -4.00 -15.56
C GLU A 33 9.48 -4.45 -15.41
N LYS A 34 9.03 -4.78 -14.20
CA LYS A 34 7.66 -5.29 -13.97
C LYS A 34 6.58 -4.23 -13.99
N THR A 35 6.90 -3.01 -13.57
CA THR A 35 5.89 -1.98 -13.28
C THR A 35 6.00 -0.75 -14.15
N GLY A 36 7.15 -0.53 -14.82
CA GLY A 36 7.48 0.72 -15.49
C GLY A 36 7.79 1.87 -14.53
N LEU A 37 7.85 1.62 -13.22
CA LEU A 37 8.04 2.64 -12.19
C LEU A 37 9.47 2.61 -11.65
N LEU A 38 9.96 3.78 -11.29
CA LEU A 38 11.13 3.87 -10.42
C LEU A 38 10.73 3.47 -9.00
N LEU A 39 11.69 2.99 -8.21
CA LEU A 39 11.49 2.95 -6.78
C LEU A 39 11.35 4.42 -6.31
N ASP A 40 10.23 4.76 -5.67
CA ASP A 40 10.04 6.03 -4.97
C ASP A 40 8.92 5.86 -3.93
N PRO A 41 8.99 6.50 -2.74
CA PRO A 41 7.91 6.41 -1.76
C PRO A 41 6.59 7.03 -2.25
N TYR A 42 6.53 7.69 -3.41
CA TYR A 42 5.31 8.16 -4.09
C TYR A 42 4.26 7.06 -4.26
N PHE A 43 4.69 5.83 -4.58
CA PHE A 43 3.79 4.74 -4.93
C PHE A 43 3.20 4.01 -3.71
N SER A 44 2.12 3.26 -3.95
CA SER A 44 1.28 2.66 -2.90
C SER A 44 1.93 1.49 -2.17
N ALA A 45 2.80 0.72 -2.82
CA ALA A 45 3.32 -0.55 -2.28
C ALA A 45 4.00 -0.38 -0.91
N THR A 46 4.88 0.61 -0.77
CA THR A 46 5.57 0.87 0.49
C THR A 46 4.64 1.41 1.57
N LYS A 47 3.59 2.13 1.18
CA LYS A 47 2.55 2.63 2.11
C LYS A 47 1.70 1.48 2.67
N ILE A 48 1.34 0.51 1.82
CA ILE A 48 0.66 -0.73 2.25
C ILE A 48 1.53 -1.47 3.25
N ALA A 49 2.80 -1.70 2.91
CA ALA A 49 3.75 -2.37 3.81
C ALA A 49 3.86 -1.64 5.15
N TRP A 50 3.96 -0.31 5.13
CA TRP A 50 4.02 0.51 6.34
C TRP A 50 2.79 0.32 7.22
N ILE A 51 1.57 0.39 6.67
CA ILE A 51 0.34 0.18 7.45
C ILE A 51 0.33 -1.21 8.08
N LEU A 52 0.66 -2.24 7.29
CA LEU A 52 0.64 -3.61 7.77
C LEU A 52 1.70 -3.91 8.85
N ASP A 53 2.79 -3.14 8.88
CA ASP A 53 3.84 -3.25 9.89
C ASP A 53 3.61 -2.38 11.14
N ASN A 54 2.85 -1.29 11.02
CA ASN A 54 2.68 -0.29 12.09
C ASN A 54 1.31 -0.32 12.77
N VAL A 55 0.28 -0.87 12.12
CA VAL A 55 -1.06 -1.00 12.72
C VAL A 55 -1.16 -2.39 13.37
N GLU A 56 -1.42 -2.40 14.68
CA GLU A 56 -1.54 -3.62 15.47
C GLU A 56 -2.56 -4.60 14.84
N GLY A 57 -2.14 -5.86 14.65
CA GLY A 57 -2.98 -6.91 14.08
C GLY A 57 -3.28 -6.80 12.59
N ALA A 58 -2.77 -5.77 11.89
CA ALA A 58 -3.06 -5.55 10.48
C ALA A 58 -2.49 -6.66 9.59
N ARG A 59 -1.24 -7.09 9.82
CA ARG A 59 -0.59 -8.20 9.09
C ARG A 59 -1.42 -9.48 9.15
N ALA A 60 -1.74 -9.94 10.35
CA ALA A 60 -2.52 -11.16 10.58
C ALA A 60 -3.96 -11.06 10.02
N SER A 61 -4.53 -9.86 10.01
CA SER A 61 -5.85 -9.62 9.39
C SER A 61 -5.79 -9.64 7.87
N ALA A 62 -4.75 -9.10 7.25
CA ALA A 62 -4.53 -9.19 5.81
C ALA A 62 -4.31 -10.64 5.36
N GLU A 63 -3.44 -11.38 6.05
CA GLU A 63 -3.16 -12.80 5.76
C GLU A 63 -4.40 -13.68 5.94
N GLY A 64 -5.27 -13.32 6.88
CA GLY A 64 -6.57 -13.97 7.07
C GLY A 64 -7.69 -13.51 6.12
N GLY A 65 -7.38 -12.71 5.09
CA GLY A 65 -8.37 -12.23 4.10
C GLY A 65 -9.41 -11.25 4.66
N ARG A 66 -9.14 -10.61 5.81
CA ARG A 66 -10.08 -9.70 6.49
C ARG A 66 -9.85 -8.21 6.18
N LEU A 67 -8.85 -7.90 5.34
CA LEU A 67 -8.54 -6.54 4.92
C LEU A 67 -8.59 -6.43 3.40
N ALA A 68 -9.07 -5.28 2.94
CA ALA A 68 -8.97 -4.86 1.55
C ALA A 68 -8.03 -3.65 1.43
N PHE A 69 -7.34 -3.57 0.29
CA PHE A 69 -6.59 -2.38 -0.12
C PHE A 69 -7.29 -1.75 -1.33
N GLY A 70 -7.20 -0.43 -1.44
CA GLY A 70 -7.67 0.29 -2.62
C GLY A 70 -7.03 1.68 -2.72
N THR A 71 -6.81 2.13 -3.95
CA THR A 71 -6.65 3.55 -4.24
C THR A 71 -7.99 4.27 -4.06
N VAL A 72 -8.00 5.61 -4.20
CA VAL A 72 -9.20 6.43 -3.89
C VAL A 72 -10.41 5.99 -4.72
N ASP A 73 -10.21 5.68 -5.99
CA ASP A 73 -11.22 5.14 -6.90
C ASP A 73 -11.81 3.82 -6.39
N THR A 74 -10.98 2.84 -6.01
CA THR A 74 -11.45 1.58 -5.42
C THR A 74 -12.26 1.82 -4.14
N PHE A 75 -11.76 2.69 -3.25
CA PHE A 75 -12.45 3.03 -2.01
C PHE A 75 -13.82 3.67 -2.25
N LEU A 76 -13.89 4.64 -3.18
CA LEU A 76 -15.14 5.31 -3.53
C LEU A 76 -16.13 4.34 -4.17
N LEU A 77 -15.69 3.53 -5.14
CA LEU A 77 -16.54 2.49 -5.75
C LEU A 77 -17.07 1.51 -4.70
N TRP A 78 -16.24 1.08 -3.76
CA TRP A 78 -16.66 0.16 -2.70
C TRP A 78 -17.76 0.77 -1.84
N ARG A 79 -17.60 2.04 -1.43
CA ARG A 79 -18.56 2.76 -0.60
C ARG A 79 -19.87 3.04 -1.34
N LEU A 80 -19.80 3.43 -2.60
CA LEU A 80 -20.96 3.74 -3.43
C LEU A 80 -21.80 2.50 -3.76
N THR A 81 -21.18 1.31 -3.79
CA THR A 81 -21.84 0.05 -4.16
C THR A 81 -22.16 -0.85 -2.97
N GLY A 82 -21.92 -0.38 -1.74
CA GLY A 82 -22.07 -1.21 -0.55
C GLY A 82 -21.14 -2.45 -0.52
N GLY A 83 -20.08 -2.44 -1.32
CA GLY A 83 -19.15 -3.55 -1.49
C GLY A 83 -19.57 -4.61 -2.51
N GLY A 84 -20.56 -4.34 -3.38
CA GLY A 84 -21.07 -5.32 -4.35
C GLY A 84 -20.36 -5.32 -5.72
N ALA A 85 -19.56 -4.31 -6.04
CA ALA A 85 -18.90 -4.17 -7.34
C ALA A 85 -17.41 -4.56 -7.34
N ILE A 86 -16.91 -5.15 -6.26
CA ILE A 86 -15.48 -5.44 -6.03
C ILE A 86 -15.33 -6.73 -5.23
#